data_AF-A0A1I1CK50-F1
#
_entry.id   AF-A0A1I1CK50-F1
#
_cell.length_a   1.000
_cell.length_b   1.000
_cell.length_c   1.000
_cell.angle_alpha   90.00
_cell.angle_beta   90.00
_cell.angle_gamma   90.00
#
_symmetry.space_group_name_H-M   'P 1'
#
loop_
_entity.id
_entity.type
_entity.pdbx_description
1 polymer ?
#
loop_
_entity_poly.entity_id
_entity_poly.type
_entity_poly.pdbx_seq_one_letter_code
_entity_poly.pdbx_strand_id
1 'polypeptide(L)'
;MTQHVSTGPASPVRVALFPDGPDLLLLNPDISESRWRGERVRAGLRPRIVLAGLTGVVLAVLSASSTTGFAAVFALGAGTLAVGASAFAGWRNATRVLTDHRHGPGSPCRLDRVRGEFFLRSRDLAEAGTAAARTLIAGVDELHRSPARAWIDPALLREVHRVVWETFCCLDRTRPARSLADDLAADPDSEAGELAAAARQAVDVIDDSLGEVVRHVDACLVLTRAWEAKLRQRELAALTDRTLAVLPGHAQTRRVAEAAEALPRAIFAHITAARDVTGAGAFPWEQPPSSWPQGRHALLHHGGTSLRGARSDEGLS
;
A
#
# COMPACT_ATOMS: atom_id res chain seq x y z
N MET A 1 21.60 11.35 3.33
CA MET A 1 20.13 11.25 3.34
C MET A 1 19.74 10.52 4.60
N THR A 2 19.39 11.25 5.65
CA THR A 2 18.80 10.68 6.86
C THR A 2 17.47 10.04 6.47
N GLN A 3 17.34 8.73 6.66
CA GLN A 3 16.06 8.05 6.56
C GLN A 3 15.17 8.60 7.68
N HIS A 4 14.35 9.59 7.36
CA HIS A 4 13.21 9.91 8.20
C HIS A 4 12.30 8.69 8.18
N VAL A 5 12.32 7.92 9.26
CA VAL A 5 11.27 6.95 9.56
C VAL A 5 9.99 7.75 9.70
N SER A 6 9.29 7.90 8.58
CA SER A 6 8.00 8.58 8.52
C SER A 6 6.99 7.67 9.20
N THR A 7 6.82 7.84 10.51
CA THR A 7 5.58 7.49 11.22
C THR A 7 4.48 8.44 10.75
N GLY A 8 4.24 8.48 9.44
CA GLY A 8 3.34 9.47 8.87
C GLY A 8 1.90 9.17 9.27
N PRO A 9 1.07 10.21 9.44
CA PRO A 9 -0.34 10.04 9.75
C PRO A 9 -0.98 9.15 8.69
N ALA A 10 -1.76 8.19 9.15
CA ALA A 10 -2.49 7.28 8.28
C ALA A 10 -3.50 8.08 7.46
N SER A 11 -3.56 7.89 6.14
CA SER A 11 -4.42 8.62 5.18
C SER A 11 -5.80 8.99 5.78
N PRO A 12 -6.35 10.19 5.58
CA PRO A 12 -7.68 10.54 6.06
C PRO A 12 -8.78 9.75 5.35
N VAL A 13 -8.43 9.00 4.29
CA VAL A 13 -9.36 8.12 3.59
C VAL A 13 -9.21 6.68 4.09
N ARG A 14 -10.35 6.03 4.31
CA ARG A 14 -10.44 4.63 4.75
C ARG A 14 -11.41 3.85 3.88
N VAL A 15 -11.11 2.57 3.68
CA VAL A 15 -12.09 1.61 3.18
C VAL A 15 -12.76 0.97 4.39
N ALA A 16 -14.09 0.97 4.41
CA ALA A 16 -14.84 0.31 5.47
C ALA A 16 -15.99 -0.53 4.92
N LEU A 17 -16.41 -1.52 5.71
CA LEU A 17 -17.50 -2.43 5.39
C LEU A 17 -18.80 -1.91 6.01
N PHE A 18 -19.81 -1.69 5.18
CA PHE A 18 -21.17 -1.33 5.57
C PHE A 18 -22.15 -2.47 5.24
N PRO A 19 -23.39 -2.43 5.78
CA PRO A 19 -24.42 -3.42 5.44
C PRO A 19 -24.70 -3.53 3.93
N ASP A 20 -24.55 -2.43 3.22
CA ASP A 20 -24.78 -2.27 1.78
C ASP A 20 -23.52 -2.50 0.91
N GLY A 21 -22.39 -2.87 1.51
CA GLY A 21 -21.14 -3.20 0.82
C GLY A 21 -19.91 -2.42 1.31
N PRO A 22 -18.72 -2.67 0.73
CA PRO A 22 -17.53 -1.87 0.99
C PRO A 22 -17.66 -0.46 0.40
N ASP A 23 -17.19 0.56 1.12
CA ASP A 23 -17.25 1.96 0.68
C ASP A 23 -16.01 2.75 1.15
N LEU A 24 -15.73 3.87 0.48
CA LEU A 24 -14.71 4.83 0.86
C LEU A 24 -15.27 5.86 1.84
N LEU A 25 -14.50 6.13 2.88
CA LEU A 25 -14.78 7.12 3.91
C LEU A 25 -13.75 8.21 3.89
N LEU A 26 -14.19 9.45 3.85
CA LEU A 26 -13.38 10.60 4.22
C LEU A 26 -13.60 10.87 5.70
N LEU A 27 -12.53 10.92 6.50
CA LEU A 27 -12.61 11.23 7.93
C LEU A 27 -12.67 12.74 8.14
N ASN A 28 -13.46 13.21 9.11
CA ASN A 28 -13.55 14.64 9.41
C ASN A 28 -12.17 15.20 9.88
N PRO A 29 -11.60 16.22 9.20
CA PRO A 29 -10.29 16.80 9.53
C PRO A 29 -10.25 17.49 10.91
N ASP A 30 -11.39 17.97 11.40
CA ASP A 30 -11.48 18.75 12.65
C ASP A 30 -11.59 17.87 13.90
N ILE A 31 -11.72 16.54 13.72
CA ILE A 31 -11.81 15.62 14.84
C ILE A 31 -10.42 15.40 15.45
N SER A 32 -10.23 15.96 16.65
CA SER A 32 -8.99 15.77 17.40
C SER A 32 -8.69 14.29 17.67
N GLU A 33 -7.40 13.95 17.76
CA GLU A 33 -6.97 12.59 18.10
C GLU A 33 -7.51 12.12 19.45
N SER A 34 -7.71 13.04 20.41
CA SER A 34 -8.27 12.72 21.72
C SER A 34 -9.71 12.20 21.60
N ARG A 35 -10.51 12.81 20.72
CA ARG A 35 -11.89 12.39 20.43
C ARG A 35 -11.89 11.04 19.72
N TRP A 36 -11.01 10.83 18.74
CA TRP A 36 -10.84 9.52 18.10
C TRP A 36 -10.41 8.42 19.07
N ARG A 37 -9.47 8.72 19.98
CA ARG A 37 -9.07 7.81 21.05
C ARG A 37 -10.24 7.47 21.96
N GLY A 38 -11.04 8.47 22.35
CA GLY A 38 -12.26 8.27 23.13
C GLY A 38 -13.24 7.33 22.45
N GLU A 39 -13.48 7.48 21.15
CA GLU A 39 -14.38 6.58 20.39
C GLU A 39 -13.82 5.17 20.24
N ARG A 40 -12.50 5.00 20.05
CA ARG A 40 -11.87 3.66 20.06
C ARG A 40 -12.02 2.97 21.42
N VAL A 41 -11.79 3.69 22.51
CA VAL A 41 -11.96 3.16 23.87
C VAL A 41 -13.42 2.78 24.11
N ARG A 42 -14.38 3.63 23.73
CA ARG A 42 -15.82 3.33 23.84
C ARG A 42 -16.22 2.10 23.01
N ALA A 43 -15.68 1.95 21.81
CA ALA A 43 -15.92 0.78 20.97
C ALA A 43 -15.36 -0.51 21.60
N GLY A 44 -14.21 -0.43 22.28
CA GLY A 44 -13.63 -1.54 23.04
C GLY A 44 -14.40 -1.89 24.32
N LEU A 45 -15.00 -0.91 24.99
CA LEU A 45 -15.72 -1.05 26.26
C LEU A 45 -17.23 -1.34 26.10
N ARG A 46 -17.62 -2.13 25.09
CA ARG A 46 -19.04 -2.52 24.95
C ARG A 46 -19.52 -3.27 26.20
N PRO A 47 -20.73 -3.01 26.71
CA PRO A 47 -21.22 -3.61 27.96
C PRO A 47 -21.08 -5.13 28.02
N ARG A 48 -21.37 -5.84 26.91
CA ARG A 48 -21.21 -7.30 26.83
C ARG A 48 -19.77 -7.77 27.04
N ILE A 49 -18.78 -7.03 26.53
CA ILE A 49 -17.35 -7.37 26.66
C ILE A 49 -16.89 -7.11 28.08
N VAL A 50 -17.28 -5.96 28.64
CA VAL A 50 -16.94 -5.58 30.02
C VAL A 50 -17.56 -6.58 31.01
N LEU A 51 -18.84 -6.93 30.84
CA LEU A 51 -19.52 -7.90 31.70
C LEU A 51 -18.88 -9.29 31.59
N ALA A 52 -18.56 -9.78 30.39
CA ALA A 52 -17.88 -11.07 30.23
C ALA A 52 -16.50 -11.07 30.92
N GLY A 53 -15.74 -9.98 30.78
CA GLY A 53 -14.45 -9.81 31.45
C GLY A 53 -14.58 -9.79 32.97
N LEU A 54 -15.54 -9.01 33.50
CA LEU A 54 -15.80 -8.94 34.95
C LEU A 54 -16.22 -10.29 35.53
N THR A 55 -17.10 -11.04 34.85
CA THR A 55 -17.46 -12.40 35.25
C THR A 55 -16.24 -13.32 35.28
N GLY A 56 -15.35 -13.20 34.29
CA GLY A 56 -14.07 -13.93 34.27
C GLY A 56 -13.16 -13.58 35.44
N VAL A 57 -13.04 -12.29 35.79
CA VAL A 57 -12.26 -11.83 36.96
C VAL A 57 -12.85 -12.39 38.25
N VAL A 58 -14.17 -12.29 38.45
CA VAL A 58 -14.84 -12.81 39.64
C VAL A 58 -14.60 -14.31 39.78
N LEU A 59 -14.73 -15.07 38.69
CA LEU A 59 -14.49 -16.51 38.70
C LEU A 59 -13.03 -16.84 39.05
N ALA A 60 -12.07 -16.10 38.49
CA ALA A 60 -10.64 -16.28 38.78
C ALA A 60 -10.33 -15.99 40.26
N VAL A 61 -10.83 -14.87 40.81
CA VAL A 61 -10.63 -14.50 42.22
C VAL A 61 -11.24 -15.53 43.17
N LEU A 62 -12.48 -15.96 42.93
CA LEU A 62 -13.14 -16.98 43.74
C LEU A 62 -12.37 -18.30 43.70
N SER A 63 -11.89 -18.72 42.53
CA SER A 63 -11.10 -19.95 42.38
C SER A 63 -9.76 -19.89 43.13
N ALA A 64 -9.08 -18.75 43.10
CA ALA A 64 -7.81 -18.54 43.79
C ALA A 64 -7.96 -18.52 45.31
N SER A 65 -9.13 -18.13 45.82
CA SER A 65 -9.45 -18.14 47.26
C SER A 65 -9.90 -19.51 47.80
N SER A 66 -10.13 -20.49 46.92
CA SER A 66 -10.62 -21.82 47.30
C SER A 66 -9.46 -22.80 47.56
N THR A 67 -9.51 -23.54 48.68
CA THR A 67 -8.48 -24.51 49.03
C THR A 67 -8.65 -25.80 48.22
N THR A 68 -7.77 -25.96 47.22
CA THR A 68 -7.39 -27.20 46.48
C THR A 68 -8.52 -28.10 45.97
N GLY A 69 -8.67 -28.15 44.64
CA GLY A 69 -9.47 -29.16 43.93
C GLY A 69 -9.41 -28.97 42.41
N PHE A 70 -9.70 -30.02 41.64
CA PHE A 70 -9.74 -29.98 40.17
C PHE A 70 -10.69 -28.89 39.64
N ALA A 71 -11.81 -28.67 40.33
CA ALA A 71 -12.77 -27.61 40.01
C ALA A 71 -12.20 -26.19 40.14
N ALA A 72 -11.31 -25.95 41.12
CA ALA A 72 -10.67 -24.65 41.30
C ALA A 72 -9.70 -24.33 40.14
N VAL A 73 -8.92 -25.31 39.70
CA VAL A 73 -8.02 -25.17 38.54
C VAL A 73 -8.82 -24.89 37.26
N PHE A 74 -9.92 -25.62 37.05
CA PHE A 74 -10.79 -25.40 35.90
C PHE A 74 -11.45 -24.01 35.92
N ALA A 75 -11.96 -23.57 37.08
CA ALA A 75 -12.56 -22.24 37.24
C ALA A 75 -11.54 -21.11 37.00
N LEU A 76 -10.30 -21.27 37.46
CA LEU A 76 -9.22 -20.32 37.19
C LEU A 76 -8.90 -20.25 35.68
N GLY A 77 -8.81 -21.41 35.02
CA GLY A 77 -8.61 -21.49 33.57
C GLY A 77 -9.75 -20.85 32.78
N ALA A 78 -11.00 -21.12 33.15
CA ALA A 78 -12.16 -20.51 32.53
C ALA A 78 -12.21 -18.99 32.75
N GLY A 79 -11.89 -18.53 33.96
CA GLY A 79 -11.85 -17.10 34.30
C GLY A 79 -10.78 -16.35 33.53
N THR A 80 -9.56 -16.87 33.48
CA THR A 80 -8.44 -16.28 32.71
C THR A 80 -8.73 -16.25 31.21
N LEU A 81 -9.30 -17.33 30.65
CA LEU A 81 -9.74 -17.36 29.25
C LEU A 81 -10.84 -16.33 28.96
N ALA A 82 -11.83 -16.19 29.86
CA ALA A 82 -12.89 -15.21 29.70
C ALA A 82 -12.35 -13.77 29.71
N VAL A 83 -11.38 -13.45 30.58
CA VAL A 83 -10.70 -12.15 30.61
C VAL A 83 -9.90 -11.92 29.33
N GLY A 84 -9.11 -12.91 28.90
CA GLY A 84 -8.30 -12.82 27.68
C GLY A 84 -9.16 -12.65 26.42
N ALA A 85 -10.24 -13.43 26.29
CA ALA A 85 -11.19 -13.33 25.20
C ALA A 85 -11.89 -11.96 25.18
N SER A 86 -12.24 -11.43 26.35
CA SER A 86 -12.86 -10.10 26.47
C SER A 86 -11.89 -8.98 26.09
N ALA A 87 -10.63 -9.04 26.56
CA ALA A 87 -9.60 -8.08 26.17
C ALA A 87 -9.33 -8.11 24.66
N PHE A 88 -9.23 -9.30 24.07
CA PHE A 88 -9.04 -9.47 22.63
C PHE A 88 -10.24 -8.96 21.83
N ALA A 89 -11.47 -9.27 22.26
CA ALA A 89 -12.69 -8.77 21.63
C ALA A 89 -12.79 -7.24 21.72
N GLY A 90 -12.42 -6.65 22.87
CA GLY A 90 -12.37 -5.20 23.07
C GLY A 90 -11.35 -4.53 22.15
N TRP A 91 -10.13 -5.06 22.10
CA TRP A 91 -9.08 -4.59 21.19
C TRP A 91 -9.50 -4.70 19.71
N ARG A 92 -10.10 -5.82 19.31
CA ARG A 92 -10.60 -6.03 17.96
C ARG A 92 -11.70 -5.04 17.59
N ASN A 93 -12.60 -4.72 18.52
CA ASN A 93 -13.64 -3.70 18.27
C ASN A 93 -13.05 -2.29 18.20
N ALA A 94 -12.10 -1.96 19.08
CA ALA A 94 -11.42 -0.67 19.07
C ALA A 94 -10.66 -0.43 17.76
N THR A 95 -9.98 -1.45 17.24
CA THR A 95 -9.23 -1.37 15.96
C THR A 95 -10.14 -1.35 14.73
N ARG A 96 -11.33 -1.95 14.82
CA ARG A 96 -12.31 -2.01 13.71
C ARG A 96 -13.30 -0.85 13.67
N VAL A 97 -13.23 0.09 14.60
CA VAL A 97 -14.21 1.18 14.72
C VAL A 97 -14.33 2.04 13.45
N LEU A 98 -13.29 2.08 12.62
CA LEU A 98 -13.23 2.82 11.35
C LEU A 98 -13.31 1.93 10.10
N THR A 99 -13.44 0.61 10.25
CA THR A 99 -13.34 -0.34 9.13
C THR A 99 -14.50 -1.32 9.04
N ASP A 100 -15.26 -1.52 10.13
CA ASP A 100 -16.44 -2.40 10.13
C ASP A 100 -17.63 -1.70 10.80
N HIS A 101 -18.53 -1.19 9.97
CA HIS A 101 -19.79 -0.54 10.36
C HIS A 101 -20.99 -1.47 10.17
N ARG A 102 -20.77 -2.76 9.90
CA ARG A 102 -21.85 -3.76 9.88
C ARG A 102 -22.33 -3.95 11.31
N HIS A 103 -23.48 -3.37 11.62
CA HIS A 103 -24.15 -3.58 12.88
C HIS A 103 -25.56 -4.08 12.64
N GLY A 104 -26.08 -4.86 13.60
CA GLY A 104 -27.44 -5.37 13.51
C GLY A 104 -28.48 -4.25 13.57
N PRO A 105 -29.71 -4.50 13.09
CA PRO A 105 -30.79 -3.51 13.04
C PRO A 105 -31.15 -2.89 14.40
N GLY A 106 -30.79 -3.54 15.51
CA GLY A 106 -31.01 -3.02 16.87
C GLY A 106 -29.84 -2.25 17.49
N SER A 107 -28.73 -2.02 16.76
CA SER A 107 -27.56 -1.32 17.32
C SER A 107 -26.85 -0.46 16.25
N PRO A 108 -27.44 0.68 15.82
CA PRO A 108 -26.81 1.54 14.83
C PRO A 108 -25.43 2.00 15.29
N CYS A 109 -24.48 2.15 14.35
CA CYS A 109 -23.15 2.63 14.66
C CYS A 109 -23.29 4.02 15.29
N ARG A 110 -22.64 4.28 16.41
CA ARG A 110 -22.63 5.62 16.99
C ARG A 110 -22.07 6.64 16.00
N LEU A 111 -21.00 6.28 15.30
CA LEU A 111 -20.32 7.16 14.35
C LEU A 111 -21.17 7.48 13.11
N ASP A 112 -22.23 6.71 12.88
CA ASP A 112 -23.16 6.84 11.75
C ASP A 112 -24.48 7.52 12.17
N ARG A 113 -24.62 7.93 13.44
CA ARG A 113 -25.85 8.57 13.93
C ARG A 113 -26.06 9.98 13.37
N VAL A 114 -24.97 10.72 13.23
CA VAL A 114 -24.98 12.08 12.72
C VAL A 114 -24.04 12.12 11.54
N ARG A 115 -24.63 12.27 10.35
CA ARG A 115 -23.89 12.35 9.10
C ARG A 115 -22.91 13.52 9.14
N GLY A 116 -21.68 13.30 8.68
CA GLY A 116 -20.65 14.33 8.68
C GLY A 116 -20.12 14.71 10.07
N GLU A 117 -20.51 14.03 11.15
CA GLU A 117 -19.87 14.28 12.45
C GLU A 117 -18.44 13.72 12.45
N PHE A 118 -18.29 12.46 12.03
CA PHE A 118 -17.02 11.73 12.09
C PHE A 118 -16.43 11.41 10.73
N PHE A 119 -17.28 11.11 9.76
CA PHE A 119 -16.88 10.78 8.39
C PHE A 119 -18.03 11.07 7.42
N LEU A 120 -17.69 11.10 6.13
CA LEU A 120 -18.63 11.12 5.01
C LEU A 120 -18.34 9.92 4.12
N ARG A 121 -19.40 9.21 3.72
CA ARG A 121 -19.31 8.07 2.81
C ARG A 121 -19.44 8.53 1.37
N SER A 122 -18.71 7.87 0.46
CA SER A 122 -18.82 8.19 -0.97
C SER A 122 -20.24 7.92 -1.51
N ARG A 123 -20.90 6.88 -1.01
CA ARG A 123 -22.27 6.53 -1.41
C ARG A 123 -23.33 7.53 -0.94
N ASP A 124 -23.15 8.16 0.21
CA ASP A 124 -24.12 9.15 0.68
C ASP A 124 -24.12 10.40 -0.21
N LEU A 125 -23.03 10.62 -0.96
CA LEU A 125 -22.86 11.72 -1.91
C LEU A 125 -23.32 11.33 -3.33
N ALA A 126 -23.84 10.12 -3.53
CA ALA A 126 -24.11 9.60 -4.86
C ALA A 126 -25.20 10.39 -5.60
N GLU A 127 -26.24 10.81 -4.88
CA GLU A 127 -27.37 11.55 -5.45
C GLU A 127 -27.00 12.96 -5.97
N ALA A 128 -25.92 13.56 -5.46
CA ALA A 128 -25.59 14.97 -5.73
C ALA A 128 -24.32 15.18 -6.57
N GLY A 129 -23.53 14.14 -6.88
CA GLY A 129 -22.26 14.32 -7.56
C GLY A 129 -21.30 13.13 -7.49
N THR A 130 -21.81 11.91 -7.69
CA THR A 130 -21.07 10.67 -7.43
C THR A 130 -19.64 10.66 -8.01
N ALA A 131 -19.49 11.05 -9.28
CA ALA A 131 -18.20 10.98 -9.97
C ALA A 131 -17.18 11.96 -9.37
N ALA A 132 -17.58 13.22 -9.18
CA ALA A 132 -16.75 14.25 -8.57
C ALA A 132 -16.38 13.89 -7.12
N ALA A 133 -17.33 13.40 -6.32
CA ALA A 133 -17.07 12.98 -4.94
C ALA A 133 -16.04 11.85 -4.86
N ARG A 134 -16.16 10.81 -5.72
CA ARG A 134 -15.17 9.74 -5.79
C ARG A 134 -13.79 10.26 -6.22
N THR A 135 -13.73 11.14 -7.21
CA THR A 135 -12.47 11.74 -7.68
C THR A 135 -11.79 12.54 -6.57
N LEU A 136 -12.55 13.34 -5.81
CA LEU A 136 -12.01 14.11 -4.68
C LEU A 136 -11.52 13.21 -3.54
N ILE A 137 -12.28 12.18 -3.16
CA ILE A 137 -11.84 11.21 -2.14
C ILE A 137 -10.56 10.50 -2.60
N ALA A 138 -10.54 10.01 -3.84
CA ALA A 138 -9.37 9.34 -4.41
C ALA A 138 -8.16 10.29 -4.47
N GLY A 139 -8.36 11.55 -4.85
CA GLY A 139 -7.30 12.56 -4.90
C GLY A 139 -6.71 12.88 -3.53
N VAL A 140 -7.55 13.08 -2.50
CA VAL A 140 -7.07 13.27 -1.12
C VAL A 140 -6.28 12.05 -0.65
N ASP A 141 -6.79 10.85 -0.92
CA ASP A 141 -6.12 9.60 -0.55
C ASP A 141 -4.75 9.46 -1.22
N GLU A 142 -4.68 9.76 -2.52
CA GLU A 142 -3.46 9.71 -3.30
C GLU A 142 -2.42 10.71 -2.79
N LEU A 143 -2.81 11.98 -2.56
CA LEU A 143 -1.92 13.00 -2.01
C LEU A 143 -1.32 12.58 -0.65
N HIS A 144 -2.10 11.93 0.21
CA HIS A 144 -1.62 11.50 1.52
C HIS A 144 -0.78 10.21 1.50
N ARG A 145 -0.97 9.35 0.49
CA ARG A 145 -0.18 8.11 0.31
C ARG A 145 1.05 8.31 -0.55
N SER A 146 1.10 9.40 -1.32
CA SER A 146 2.21 9.80 -2.17
C SER A 146 3.55 9.77 -1.42
N PRO A 147 4.60 9.13 -1.98
CA PRO A 147 5.97 9.28 -1.50
C PRO A 147 6.46 10.74 -1.47
N ALA A 148 5.95 11.58 -2.37
CA ALA A 148 6.25 13.01 -2.40
C ALA A 148 5.69 13.77 -1.19
N ARG A 149 4.77 13.19 -0.39
CA ARG A 149 4.24 13.81 0.84
C ARG A 149 5.32 14.31 1.80
N ALA A 150 6.49 13.65 1.84
CA ALA A 150 7.59 14.04 2.71
C ALA A 150 8.22 15.40 2.32
N TRP A 151 7.90 15.88 1.12
CA TRP A 151 8.37 17.14 0.54
C TRP A 151 7.28 18.21 0.47
N ILE A 152 6.04 17.86 0.83
CA ILE A 152 4.89 18.77 0.84
C ILE A 152 4.66 19.18 2.29
N ASP A 153 4.42 20.46 2.52
CA ASP A 153 4.03 20.95 3.85
C ASP A 153 2.77 20.20 4.32
N PRO A 154 2.80 19.49 5.47
CA PRO A 154 1.63 18.82 6.01
C PRO A 154 0.43 19.74 6.22
N ALA A 155 0.63 21.05 6.41
CA ALA A 155 -0.44 22.02 6.49
C ALA A 155 -1.20 22.16 5.17
N LEU A 156 -0.53 22.10 4.03
CA LEU A 156 -1.17 22.16 2.71
C LEU A 156 -2.01 20.90 2.44
N LEU A 157 -1.49 19.72 2.81
CA LEU A 157 -2.27 18.48 2.69
C LEU A 157 -3.52 18.50 3.57
N ARG A 158 -3.41 19.06 4.80
CA ARG A 158 -4.55 19.27 5.68
C ARG A 158 -5.56 20.25 5.06
N GLU A 159 -5.09 21.31 4.42
CA GLU A 159 -5.96 22.29 3.78
C GLU A 159 -6.72 21.69 2.59
N VAL A 160 -6.04 20.92 1.73
CA VAL A 160 -6.73 20.18 0.64
C VAL A 160 -7.80 19.25 1.20
N HIS A 161 -7.46 18.50 2.25
CA HIS A 161 -8.43 17.63 2.92
C HIS A 161 -9.62 18.43 3.49
N ARG A 162 -9.37 19.59 4.12
CA ARG A 162 -10.40 20.48 4.66
C ARG A 162 -11.30 21.05 3.58
N VAL A 163 -10.74 21.55 2.48
CA VAL A 163 -11.52 22.08 1.34
C VAL A 163 -12.44 21.00 0.76
N VAL A 164 -11.92 19.78 0.58
CA VAL A 164 -12.73 18.65 0.09
C VAL A 164 -13.84 18.28 1.09
N TRP A 165 -13.51 18.28 2.38
CA TRP A 165 -14.49 18.04 3.43
C TRP A 165 -15.61 19.08 3.45
N GLU A 166 -15.27 20.37 3.43
CA GLU A 166 -16.23 21.48 3.41
C GLU A 166 -17.09 21.44 2.14
N THR A 167 -16.50 21.09 1.00
CA THR A 167 -17.20 20.85 -0.27
C THR A 167 -18.27 19.75 -0.13
N PHE A 168 -17.93 18.63 0.53
CA PHE A 168 -18.92 17.57 0.77
C PHE A 168 -19.98 17.95 1.78
N CYS A 169 -19.64 18.72 2.81
CA CYS A 169 -20.65 19.30 3.70
C CYS A 169 -21.60 20.24 2.95
N CYS A 170 -21.11 21.02 1.98
CA CYS A 170 -21.93 21.85 1.12
C CYS A 170 -22.88 20.98 0.28
N LEU A 171 -22.37 19.95 -0.40
CA LEU A 171 -23.19 19.01 -1.16
C LEU A 171 -24.28 18.35 -0.31
N ASP A 172 -23.92 17.89 0.89
CA ASP A 172 -24.88 17.27 1.81
C ASP A 172 -26.01 18.23 2.19
N ARG A 173 -25.69 19.49 2.53
CA ARG A 173 -26.69 20.52 2.85
C ARG A 173 -27.60 20.87 1.66
N THR A 174 -27.14 20.67 0.43
CA THR A 174 -27.93 20.94 -0.78
C THR A 174 -28.87 19.80 -1.17
N ARG A 175 -28.75 18.63 -0.54
CA ARG A 175 -29.57 17.45 -0.87
C ARG A 175 -31.08 17.69 -0.81
N PRO A 176 -31.64 18.37 0.21
CA PRO A 176 -33.09 18.66 0.23
C PRO A 176 -33.51 19.58 -0.91
N ALA A 177 -32.68 20.57 -1.27
CA ALA A 177 -32.94 21.48 -2.37
C ALA A 177 -32.90 20.76 -3.73
N ARG A 178 -31.97 19.80 -3.90
CA ARG A 178 -31.90 18.94 -5.09
C ARG A 178 -33.12 18.04 -5.22
N SER A 179 -33.51 17.36 -4.13
CA SER A 179 -34.74 16.55 -4.11
C SER A 179 -35.96 17.39 -4.47
N LEU A 180 -36.09 18.60 -3.91
CA LEU A 180 -37.18 19.50 -4.25
C LEU A 180 -37.13 19.94 -5.72
N ALA A 181 -35.95 20.23 -6.26
CA ALA A 181 -35.78 20.57 -7.67
C ALA A 181 -36.18 19.40 -8.59
N ASP A 182 -35.88 18.16 -8.21
CA ASP A 182 -36.28 16.94 -8.91
C ASP A 182 -37.80 16.69 -8.80
N ASP A 183 -38.39 16.95 -7.65
CA ASP A 183 -39.85 16.83 -7.46
C ASP A 183 -40.59 17.88 -8.30
N LEU A 184 -40.12 19.13 -8.29
CA LEU A 184 -40.67 20.21 -9.11
C LEU A 184 -40.42 19.99 -10.61
N ALA A 185 -39.34 19.30 -10.96
CA ALA A 185 -39.03 18.92 -12.34
C ALA A 185 -40.04 17.94 -12.93
N ALA A 186 -40.64 17.10 -12.08
CA ALA A 186 -41.55 16.04 -12.49
C ALA A 186 -42.95 16.56 -12.88
N ASP A 187 -43.30 17.79 -12.50
CA ASP A 187 -44.57 18.46 -12.84
C ASP A 187 -44.34 19.82 -13.53
N PRO A 188 -43.93 19.81 -14.83
CA PRO A 188 -43.54 21.01 -15.55
C PRO A 188 -44.72 21.94 -15.92
N ASP A 189 -45.97 21.46 -15.82
CA ASP A 189 -47.17 22.22 -16.16
C ASP A 189 -47.74 23.00 -14.95
N SER A 190 -47.12 22.86 -13.78
CA SER A 190 -47.51 23.59 -12.57
C SER A 190 -47.05 25.05 -12.60
N GLU A 191 -47.74 25.92 -11.85
CA GLU A 191 -47.32 27.33 -11.62
C GLU A 191 -45.93 27.43 -10.96
N ALA A 192 -45.34 26.32 -10.51
CA ALA A 192 -44.02 26.24 -9.91
C ALA A 192 -42.86 26.13 -10.92
N GLY A 193 -43.11 26.20 -12.23
CA GLY A 193 -42.06 26.10 -13.27
C GLY A 193 -40.91 27.10 -13.12
N GLU A 194 -41.20 28.36 -12.75
CA GLU A 194 -40.16 29.37 -12.49
C GLU A 194 -39.33 29.05 -11.23
N LEU A 195 -39.97 28.52 -10.19
CA LEU A 195 -39.29 28.08 -8.96
C LEU A 195 -38.40 26.87 -9.21
N ALA A 196 -38.86 25.92 -10.03
CA ALA A 196 -38.08 24.75 -10.45
C ALA A 196 -36.83 25.18 -11.24
N ALA A 197 -36.98 26.12 -12.17
CA ALA A 197 -35.88 26.67 -12.94
C ALA A 197 -34.86 27.40 -12.06
N ALA A 198 -35.32 28.22 -11.11
CA ALA A 198 -34.44 28.91 -10.16
C ALA A 198 -33.70 27.94 -9.23
N ALA A 199 -34.37 26.88 -8.75
CA ALA A 199 -33.76 25.86 -7.91
C ALA A 199 -32.67 25.08 -8.67
N ARG A 200 -32.95 24.69 -9.94
CA ARG A 200 -31.94 24.05 -10.81
C ARG A 200 -30.76 24.96 -11.08
N GLN A 201 -30.99 26.22 -11.42
CA GLN A 201 -29.91 27.19 -11.64
C GLN A 201 -29.03 27.34 -10.39
N ALA A 202 -29.61 27.36 -9.19
CA ALA A 202 -28.85 27.40 -7.94
C ALA A 202 -28.03 26.12 -7.71
N VAL A 203 -28.58 24.95 -8.07
CA VAL A 203 -27.85 23.67 -8.02
C VAL A 203 -26.69 23.65 -9.01
N ASP A 204 -26.90 24.13 -10.24
CA ASP A 204 -25.88 24.19 -11.29
C ASP A 204 -24.67 25.05 -10.86
N VAL A 205 -24.90 26.20 -10.22
CA VAL A 205 -23.82 27.06 -9.68
C VAL A 205 -22.98 26.32 -8.63
N ILE A 206 -23.60 25.46 -7.82
CA ILE A 206 -22.90 24.65 -6.82
C ILE A 206 -22.11 23.52 -7.49
N ASP A 207 -22.67 22.89 -8.53
CA ASP A 207 -21.99 21.85 -9.29
C ASP A 207 -20.80 22.40 -10.11
N ASP A 208 -20.90 23.61 -10.65
CA ASP A 208 -19.79 24.32 -11.27
C ASP A 208 -18.67 24.60 -10.26
N SER A 209 -19.03 25.07 -9.07
CA SER A 209 -18.08 25.30 -7.97
C SER A 209 -17.41 24.00 -7.50
N LEU A 210 -18.14 22.89 -7.45
CA LEU A 210 -17.59 21.56 -7.19
C LEU A 210 -16.60 21.16 -8.30
N GLY A 211 -16.94 21.43 -9.56
CA GLY A 211 -16.06 21.18 -10.71
C GLY A 211 -14.75 21.95 -10.62
N GLU A 212 -14.77 23.19 -10.13
CA GLU A 212 -13.56 23.96 -9.83
C GLU A 212 -12.68 23.29 -8.77
N VAL A 213 -13.28 22.86 -7.65
CA VAL A 213 -12.54 22.14 -6.59
C VAL A 213 -11.89 20.86 -7.15
N VAL A 214 -12.62 20.09 -7.97
CA VAL A 214 -12.08 18.89 -8.65
C VAL A 214 -10.86 19.25 -9.50
N ARG A 215 -10.95 20.30 -10.34
CA ARG A 215 -9.83 20.75 -11.19
C ARG A 215 -8.62 21.18 -10.35
N HIS A 216 -8.82 21.88 -9.24
CA HIS A 216 -7.73 22.31 -8.38
C HIS A 216 -7.06 21.14 -7.64
N VAL A 217 -7.83 20.17 -7.16
CA VAL A 217 -7.28 18.94 -6.57
C VAL A 217 -6.52 18.13 -7.62
N ASP A 218 -7.05 18.01 -8.84
CA ASP A 218 -6.35 17.33 -9.93
C ASP A 218 -5.03 18.03 -10.30
N ALA A 219 -5.00 19.36 -10.35
CA ALA A 219 -3.77 20.11 -10.54
C ALA A 219 -2.73 19.82 -9.44
N CYS A 220 -3.16 19.70 -8.18
CA CYS A 220 -2.28 19.29 -7.08
C CYS A 220 -1.73 17.86 -7.27
N LEU A 221 -2.55 16.93 -7.76
CA LEU A 221 -2.12 15.57 -8.09
C LEU A 221 -1.09 15.55 -9.22
N VAL A 222 -1.33 16.29 -10.30
CA VAL A 222 -0.40 16.40 -11.44
C VAL A 222 0.96 16.92 -10.97
N LEU A 223 0.99 17.97 -10.15
CA LEU A 223 2.24 18.50 -9.59
C LEU A 223 2.94 17.48 -8.69
N THR A 224 2.19 16.78 -7.85
CA THR A 224 2.72 15.75 -6.93
C THR A 224 3.33 14.59 -7.71
N ARG A 225 2.62 14.05 -8.70
CA ARG A 225 3.10 12.98 -9.59
C ARG A 225 4.34 13.39 -10.38
N ALA A 226 4.37 14.62 -10.90
CA ALA A 226 5.54 15.16 -11.61
C ALA A 226 6.76 15.26 -10.68
N TRP A 227 6.56 15.63 -9.41
CA TRP A 227 7.63 15.64 -8.42
C TRP A 227 8.12 14.23 -8.07
N GLU A 228 7.23 13.26 -7.90
CA GLU A 228 7.59 11.86 -7.70
C GLU A 228 8.43 11.31 -8.86
N ALA A 229 8.05 11.61 -10.11
CA ALA A 229 8.80 11.21 -11.28
C ALA A 229 10.24 11.76 -11.24
N LYS A 230 10.42 13.03 -10.85
CA LYS A 230 11.75 13.64 -10.67
C LYS A 230 12.55 12.99 -9.53
N LEU A 231 11.91 12.69 -8.39
CA LEU A 231 12.56 12.01 -7.28
C LEU A 231 13.05 10.62 -7.69
N ARG A 232 12.21 9.86 -8.39
CA ARG A 232 12.55 8.53 -8.91
C ARG A 232 13.69 8.60 -9.92
N GLN A 233 13.69 9.58 -10.83
CA GLN A 233 14.77 9.78 -11.79
C GLN A 233 16.10 10.06 -11.07
N ARG A 234 16.10 10.91 -10.04
CA ARG A 234 17.30 11.22 -9.24
C ARG A 234 17.81 10.00 -8.48
N GLU A 235 16.92 9.21 -7.90
CA GLU A 235 17.28 7.97 -7.21
C GLU A 235 17.91 6.96 -8.17
N LEU A 236 17.32 6.78 -9.34
CA LEU A 236 17.86 5.91 -10.39
C LEU A 236 19.23 6.39 -10.85
N ALA A 237 19.41 7.70 -11.12
CA ALA A 237 20.71 8.25 -11.48
C ALA A 237 21.77 7.98 -10.39
N ALA A 238 21.44 8.21 -9.13
CA ALA A 238 22.36 7.95 -8.02
C ALA A 238 22.65 6.46 -7.80
N LEU A 239 21.72 5.56 -8.13
CA LEU A 239 21.93 4.12 -8.09
C LEU A 239 22.79 3.65 -9.28
N THR A 240 22.55 4.20 -10.46
CA THR A 240 23.37 3.97 -11.65
C THR A 240 24.81 4.43 -11.41
N ASP A 241 25.02 5.66 -10.92
CA ASP A 241 26.36 6.19 -10.61
C ASP A 241 27.11 5.29 -9.60
N ARG A 242 26.43 4.87 -8.53
CA ARG A 242 27.01 3.94 -7.53
C ARG A 242 27.33 2.58 -8.14
N THR A 243 26.47 2.06 -9.02
CA THR A 243 26.68 0.75 -9.66
C THR A 243 27.84 0.82 -10.65
N LEU A 244 27.90 1.86 -11.47
CA LEU A 244 28.98 2.10 -12.43
C LEU A 244 30.32 2.34 -11.73
N ALA A 245 30.34 2.98 -10.55
CA ALA A 245 31.55 3.18 -9.76
C ALA A 245 32.18 1.87 -9.24
N VAL A 246 31.42 0.78 -9.13
CA VAL A 246 31.91 -0.54 -8.67
C VAL A 246 32.36 -1.41 -9.85
N LEU A 247 31.99 -1.08 -11.08
CA LEU A 247 32.38 -1.87 -12.24
C LEU A 247 33.90 -1.76 -12.49
N PRO A 248 34.58 -2.88 -12.80
CA PRO A 248 35.99 -2.85 -13.12
C PRO A 248 36.21 -1.99 -14.37
N GLY A 249 37.11 -1.01 -14.27
CA GLY A 249 37.43 -0.14 -15.39
C GLY A 249 38.07 -0.88 -16.56
N HIS A 250 38.02 -0.29 -17.75
CA HIS A 250 38.56 -0.89 -18.98
C HIS A 250 40.05 -1.30 -18.86
N ALA A 251 40.84 -0.54 -18.11
CA ALA A 251 42.24 -0.88 -17.83
C ALA A 251 42.40 -2.11 -16.92
N GLN A 252 41.45 -2.38 -16.02
CA GLN A 252 41.48 -3.58 -15.18
C GLN A 252 41.08 -4.80 -15.98
N THR A 253 40.01 -4.72 -16.79
CA THR A 253 39.59 -5.84 -17.66
C THR A 253 40.67 -6.16 -18.69
N ARG A 254 41.32 -5.14 -19.29
CA ARG A 254 42.47 -5.33 -20.18
C ARG A 254 43.65 -6.01 -19.49
N ARG A 255 44.02 -5.58 -18.28
CA ARG A 255 45.10 -6.23 -17.50
C ARG A 255 44.78 -7.69 -17.18
N VAL A 256 43.54 -8.01 -16.84
CA VAL A 256 43.12 -9.40 -16.61
C VAL A 256 43.22 -10.23 -17.89
N ALA A 257 42.82 -9.68 -19.04
CA ALA A 257 42.96 -10.35 -20.34
C ALA A 257 44.44 -10.58 -20.70
N GLU A 258 45.29 -9.56 -20.57
CA GLU A 258 46.73 -9.66 -20.83
C GLU A 258 47.40 -10.70 -19.90
N ALA A 259 47.04 -10.71 -18.61
CA ALA A 259 47.53 -11.71 -17.67
C ALA A 259 47.06 -13.14 -18.03
N ALA A 260 45.80 -13.29 -18.44
CA ALA A 260 45.25 -14.57 -18.89
C ALA A 260 45.94 -15.08 -20.17
N GLU A 261 46.28 -14.20 -21.10
CA GLU A 261 47.03 -14.54 -22.31
C GLU A 261 48.49 -14.93 -22.02
N ALA A 262 49.12 -14.30 -21.03
CA ALA A 262 50.48 -14.61 -20.62
C ALA A 262 50.59 -15.94 -19.85
N LEU A 263 49.53 -16.33 -19.12
CA LEU A 263 49.54 -17.47 -18.21
C LEU A 263 49.89 -18.81 -18.90
N PRO A 264 49.28 -19.19 -20.05
CA PRO A 264 49.66 -20.43 -20.75
C PRO A 264 51.13 -20.46 -21.16
N ARG A 265 51.69 -19.32 -21.58
CA ARG A 265 53.11 -19.23 -21.98
C ARG A 265 54.03 -19.46 -20.78
N ALA A 266 53.69 -18.85 -19.63
CA ALA A 266 54.45 -19.01 -18.40
C ALA A 266 54.38 -20.45 -17.87
N ILE A 267 53.19 -21.06 -17.88
CA ILE A 267 52.99 -22.46 -17.48
C ILE A 267 53.75 -23.39 -18.43
N PHE A 268 53.63 -23.19 -19.74
CA PHE A 268 54.38 -23.97 -20.74
C PHE A 268 55.88 -23.91 -20.47
N ALA A 269 56.43 -22.71 -20.29
CA ALA A 269 57.85 -22.54 -19.99
C ALA A 269 58.28 -23.26 -18.70
N HIS A 270 57.49 -23.18 -17.62
CA HIS A 270 57.79 -23.88 -16.37
C HIS A 270 57.72 -25.40 -16.50
N ILE A 271 56.71 -25.92 -17.19
CA ILE A 271 56.54 -27.35 -17.44
C ILE A 271 57.70 -27.90 -18.29
N THR A 272 58.10 -27.16 -19.33
CA THR A 272 59.26 -27.47 -20.17
C THR A 272 60.57 -27.45 -19.36
N ALA A 273 60.80 -26.41 -18.55
CA ALA A 273 61.97 -26.34 -17.69
C ALA A 273 62.01 -27.49 -16.65
N ALA A 274 60.87 -27.81 -16.03
CA ALA A 274 60.78 -28.92 -15.10
C ALA A 274 61.09 -30.26 -15.76
N ARG A 275 60.55 -30.51 -16.96
CA ARG A 275 60.87 -31.70 -17.76
C ARG A 275 62.38 -31.81 -17.99
N ASP A 276 63.02 -30.72 -18.41
CA ASP A 276 64.46 -30.68 -18.71
C ASP A 276 65.32 -31.02 -17.48
N VAL A 277 64.98 -30.47 -16.31
CA VAL A 277 65.68 -30.76 -15.06
C VAL A 277 65.49 -32.21 -14.60
N THR A 278 64.29 -32.77 -14.79
CA THR A 278 63.98 -34.15 -14.36
C THR A 278 64.38 -35.23 -15.37
N GLY A 279 64.78 -34.86 -16.59
CA GLY A 279 65.07 -35.80 -17.66
C GLY A 279 63.86 -36.61 -18.14
N ALA A 280 62.63 -36.06 -18.02
CA ALA A 280 61.39 -36.79 -18.23
C ALA A 280 61.07 -37.14 -19.71
N GLY A 281 61.97 -36.81 -20.65
CA GLY A 281 61.78 -37.02 -22.09
C GLY A 281 60.80 -36.02 -22.73
N ALA A 282 60.87 -35.88 -24.07
CA ALA A 282 60.09 -34.88 -24.82
C ALA A 282 58.57 -35.06 -24.67
N PHE A 283 57.84 -33.95 -24.63
CA PHE A 283 56.38 -33.98 -24.55
C PHE A 283 55.75 -34.46 -25.86
N PRO A 284 54.52 -35.00 -25.84
CA PRO A 284 53.85 -35.46 -27.05
C PRO A 284 53.75 -34.41 -28.16
N TRP A 285 53.50 -33.14 -27.81
CA TRP A 285 53.39 -32.05 -28.79
C TRP A 285 54.72 -31.63 -29.44
N GLU A 286 55.86 -32.09 -28.93
CA GLU A 286 57.19 -31.80 -29.47
C GLU A 286 57.72 -32.92 -30.38
N GLN A 287 57.09 -34.09 -30.29
CA GLN A 287 57.42 -35.21 -31.13
C GLN A 287 56.72 -35.07 -32.49
N PRO A 288 57.33 -35.52 -33.60
CA PRO A 288 56.67 -35.50 -34.90
C PRO A 288 55.34 -36.27 -34.82
N PRO A 289 54.32 -35.88 -35.60
CA PRO A 289 53.00 -36.54 -35.57
C PRO A 289 53.06 -38.06 -35.79
N SER A 290 54.10 -38.54 -36.47
CA SER A 290 54.37 -39.97 -36.71
C SER A 290 54.78 -40.78 -35.48
N SER A 291 55.28 -40.11 -34.43
CA SER A 291 55.66 -40.71 -33.14
C SER A 291 54.60 -40.54 -32.06
N TRP A 292 53.49 -39.87 -32.37
CA TRP A 292 52.35 -39.82 -31.46
C TRP A 292 51.78 -41.23 -31.33
N PRO A 293 51.47 -41.70 -30.12
CA PRO A 293 50.82 -42.99 -29.97
C PRO A 293 49.54 -42.99 -30.81
N GLN A 294 49.49 -43.86 -31.84
CA GLN A 294 48.39 -43.98 -32.81
C GLN A 294 47.02 -44.38 -32.19
N GLY A 295 46.91 -44.36 -30.86
CA GLY A 295 45.70 -44.65 -30.12
C GLY A 295 45.28 -43.47 -29.25
N ARG A 296 44.64 -42.45 -29.85
CA ARG A 296 43.52 -41.70 -29.23
C ARG A 296 42.81 -40.79 -30.24
N HIS A 297 42.18 -41.41 -31.23
CA HIS A 297 40.97 -40.87 -31.88
C HIS A 297 39.73 -40.90 -30.93
N ALA A 298 39.89 -41.12 -29.62
CA ALA A 298 38.78 -41.39 -28.70
C ALA A 298 38.36 -40.23 -27.78
N LEU A 299 38.94 -39.02 -27.88
CA LEU A 299 38.55 -37.89 -26.99
C LEU A 299 38.14 -36.59 -27.70
N LEU A 300 37.96 -36.62 -29.02
CA LEU A 300 37.25 -35.56 -29.76
C LEU A 300 35.82 -35.95 -30.16
N HIS A 301 35.33 -37.14 -29.76
CA HIS A 301 33.99 -37.62 -30.10
C HIS A 301 33.00 -37.77 -28.92
N HIS A 302 33.36 -37.34 -27.70
CA HIS A 302 32.45 -37.36 -26.55
C HIS A 302 32.26 -35.97 -25.93
N GLY A 303 31.78 -35.04 -26.77
CA GLY A 303 31.28 -33.72 -26.39
C GLY A 303 30.14 -33.28 -27.32
N GLY A 304 29.44 -34.25 -27.93
CA GLY A 304 28.17 -34.03 -28.62
C GLY A 304 27.03 -33.99 -27.62
N THR A 305 27.03 -33.02 -26.69
CA THR A 305 25.78 -32.59 -26.07
C THR A 305 25.13 -31.58 -26.98
N SER A 306 24.21 -32.11 -27.77
CA SER A 306 23.11 -31.40 -28.41
C SER A 306 22.57 -30.27 -27.51
N LEU A 307 22.89 -29.03 -27.87
CA LEU A 307 22.05 -27.87 -27.58
C LEU A 307 21.42 -27.42 -28.91
N ARG A 308 20.54 -28.27 -29.41
CA ARG A 308 19.48 -27.89 -30.34
C ARG A 308 18.44 -27.13 -29.52
N GLY A 309 18.57 -25.81 -29.46
CA GLY A 309 17.67 -24.92 -28.74
C GLY A 309 17.39 -23.65 -29.54
N ALA A 310 16.32 -23.72 -30.33
CA ALA A 310 15.45 -22.64 -30.79
C ALA A 310 16.11 -21.34 -31.32
N ARG A 311 16.29 -21.31 -32.64
CA ARG A 311 16.17 -20.09 -33.44
C ARG A 311 14.68 -19.89 -33.69
N SER A 312 14.07 -18.93 -33.00
CA SER A 312 12.73 -18.43 -33.28
C SER A 312 12.90 -17.06 -33.92
N ASP A 313 12.72 -16.99 -35.22
CA ASP A 313 12.59 -15.76 -35.99
C ASP A 313 11.53 -16.00 -37.06
N GLU A 314 10.26 -15.79 -36.68
CA GLU A 314 9.10 -15.41 -37.50
C GLU A 314 8.18 -14.69 -36.49
N GLY A 315 7.82 -13.42 -36.62
CA GLY A 315 7.27 -12.76 -37.80
C GLY A 315 5.76 -12.58 -37.56
N LEU A 316 5.37 -11.46 -36.94
CA LEU A 316 4.00 -10.94 -37.00
C LEU A 316 4.08 -9.47 -37.40
N SER A 317 3.77 -9.24 -38.69
CA SER A 317 2.99 -8.09 -39.12
C SER A 317 1.52 -8.35 -38.82
#